data_AF-A0A0Q8JK19-F1
#
_entry.id   AF-A0A0Q8JK19-F1
#
_cell.length_a   1.000
_cell.length_b   1.000
_cell.length_c   1.000
_cell.angle_alpha   90.00
_cell.angle_beta   90.00
_cell.angle_gamma   90.00
#
_symmetry.space_group_name_H-M   'P 1'
#
loop_
_entity.id
_entity.type
_entity.pdbx_description
1 polymer ?
#
loop_
_entity_poly.entity_id
_entity_poly.type
_entity_poly.pdbx_seq_one_letter_code
_entity_poly.pdbx_strand_id
1 'polypeptide(L)'
;MSEAARPPTRWVEWTPARPWADFDAHQALSDAIWDSASEPEWHYLNPAGGLSIWEARTDGSAILIEYRDDRIVALQTNSGDAQRHLLAVAAPFRLVAGARADSSPRTATTDTQPT
;
A
#
# COMPACT_ATOMS: atom_id res chain seq x y z
N MET A 1 -5.98 31.73 10.70
CA MET A 1 -6.94 30.63 10.50
C MET A 1 -6.28 29.38 11.03
N SER A 2 -6.81 28.79 12.09
CA SER A 2 -6.25 27.55 12.65
C SER A 2 -6.60 26.41 11.71
N GLU A 3 -5.60 25.83 11.06
CA GLU A 3 -5.73 24.58 10.33
C GLU A 3 -6.16 23.53 11.35
N ALA A 4 -7.45 23.18 11.37
CA ALA A 4 -7.93 22.09 12.22
C ALA A 4 -7.14 20.85 11.81
N ALA A 5 -6.34 20.31 12.74
CA ALA A 5 -5.56 19.12 12.49
C ALA A 5 -6.49 18.04 11.95
N ARG A 6 -6.33 17.67 10.67
CA ARG A 6 -7.10 16.57 10.10
C ARG A 6 -6.84 15.34 10.99
N PRO A 7 -7.89 14.58 11.36
CA PRO A 7 -7.69 13.36 12.12
C PRO A 7 -6.68 12.47 11.38
N PRO A 8 -5.82 11.74 12.10
CA PRO A 8 -4.79 10.93 11.47
C PRO A 8 -5.44 9.95 10.50
N THR A 9 -4.99 10.00 9.25
CA THR A 9 -5.43 9.11 8.18
C THR A 9 -5.16 7.66 8.60
N ARG A 10 -6.23 6.88 8.79
CA ARG A 10 -6.11 5.48 9.18
C ARG A 10 -5.76 4.63 7.96
N TRP A 11 -4.61 3.97 8.02
CA TRP A 11 -4.18 2.98 7.04
C TRP A 11 -4.74 1.60 7.40
N VAL A 12 -5.12 0.86 6.36
CA VAL A 12 -5.58 -0.52 6.41
C VAL A 12 -4.62 -1.35 5.58
N GLU A 13 -4.07 -2.38 6.21
CA GLU A 13 -3.27 -3.39 5.51
C GLU A 13 -4.21 -4.43 4.91
N TRP A 14 -3.86 -4.92 3.72
CA TRP A 14 -4.59 -5.96 3.02
C TRP A 14 -3.67 -7.15 2.82
N THR A 15 -4.12 -8.32 3.24
CA THR A 15 -3.33 -9.55 3.13
C THR A 15 -4.13 -10.65 2.44
N PRO A 16 -3.50 -11.55 1.68
CA PRO A 16 -4.16 -12.76 1.22
C PRO A 16 -4.48 -13.69 2.41
N ALA A 17 -5.30 -14.71 2.15
CA ALA A 17 -5.60 -15.75 3.15
C ALA A 17 -4.36 -16.61 3.51
N ARG A 18 -3.31 -16.56 2.69
CA ARG A 18 -2.01 -17.18 2.91
C ARG A 18 -0.95 -16.07 3.03
N PRO A 19 0.22 -16.35 3.63
CA PRO A 19 1.33 -15.39 3.64
C PRO A 19 1.69 -14.92 2.23
N TRP A 20 2.15 -13.68 2.09
CA TRP A 20 2.61 -13.12 0.81
C TRP A 20 3.66 -13.99 0.10
N ALA A 21 4.54 -14.65 0.87
CA ALA A 21 5.53 -15.58 0.33
C ALA A 21 4.91 -16.75 -0.44
N ASP A 22 3.71 -17.18 -0.05
CA ASP A 22 2.96 -18.31 -0.61
C ASP A 22 1.81 -17.86 -1.52
N PHE A 23 1.74 -16.55 -1.85
CA PHE A 23 0.67 -16.00 -2.67
C PHE A 23 1.06 -15.96 -4.14
N ASP A 24 0.76 -17.04 -4.85
CA ASP A 24 1.14 -17.23 -6.26
C ASP A 24 0.52 -16.21 -7.23
N ALA A 25 -0.60 -15.59 -6.86
CA ALA A 25 -1.30 -14.61 -7.70
C ALA A 25 -0.78 -13.17 -7.54
N HIS A 26 0.41 -12.97 -6.95
CA HIS A 26 0.98 -11.64 -6.70
C HIS A 26 1.13 -10.80 -7.98
N GLN A 27 1.60 -11.38 -9.09
CA GLN A 27 1.77 -10.66 -10.35
C GLN A 27 0.41 -10.20 -10.91
N ALA A 28 -0.55 -11.13 -10.98
CA ALA A 28 -1.89 -10.82 -11.48
C ALA A 28 -2.60 -9.75 -10.62
N LEU A 29 -2.36 -9.71 -9.31
CA LEU A 29 -2.86 -8.64 -8.44
C LEU A 29 -2.19 -7.29 -8.74
N SER A 30 -0.87 -7.28 -8.90
CA SER A 30 -0.11 -6.08 -9.25
C SER A 30 -0.60 -5.50 -10.58
N ASP A 31 -0.71 -6.34 -11.61
CA ASP A 31 -1.19 -5.96 -12.94
C ASP A 31 -2.63 -5.40 -12.87
N ALA A 32 -3.53 -6.06 -12.13
CA ALA A 32 -4.91 -5.59 -11.99
C ALA A 32 -5.01 -4.21 -11.33
N ILE A 33 -4.15 -3.92 -10.35
CA ILE A 33 -4.10 -2.59 -9.72
C ILE A 33 -3.51 -1.57 -10.71
N TRP A 34 -2.43 -1.93 -11.40
CA TRP A 34 -1.78 -1.07 -12.39
C TRP A 34 -2.75 -0.67 -13.52
N ASP A 35 -3.44 -1.64 -14.10
CA ASP A 35 -4.34 -1.43 -15.23
C ASP A 35 -5.59 -0.62 -14.85
N SER A 36 -6.00 -0.67 -13.58
CA SER A 36 -7.22 -0.01 -13.11
C SER A 36 -6.99 1.38 -12.53
N ALA A 37 -5.78 1.70 -12.06
CA ALA A 37 -5.43 2.99 -11.46
C ALA A 37 -4.60 3.84 -12.43
N SER A 38 -5.27 4.38 -13.46
CA SER A 38 -4.66 5.18 -14.52
C SER A 38 -5.04 6.68 -14.43
N GLU A 39 -4.26 7.53 -15.09
CA GLU A 39 -4.59 8.95 -15.26
C GLU A 39 -5.86 9.11 -16.13
N PRO A 40 -6.66 10.18 -15.95
CA PRO A 40 -6.38 11.37 -15.12
C PRO A 40 -6.78 11.26 -13.64
N GLU A 41 -7.46 10.19 -13.21
CA GLU A 41 -8.05 10.14 -11.86
C GLU A 41 -7.02 9.90 -10.75
N TRP A 42 -5.86 9.33 -11.10
CA TRP A 42 -4.81 8.90 -10.17
C TRP A 42 -3.48 9.58 -10.45
N HIS A 43 -2.79 10.02 -9.41
CA HIS A 43 -1.36 10.35 -9.47
C HIS A 43 -0.52 9.13 -9.12
N TYR A 44 0.35 8.72 -10.04
CA TYR A 44 1.33 7.67 -9.77
C TYR A 44 2.64 8.24 -9.21
N LEU A 45 3.15 7.64 -8.14
CA LEU A 45 4.43 7.97 -7.51
C LEU A 45 5.24 6.68 -7.27
N ASN A 46 6.53 6.73 -7.60
CA ASN A 46 7.49 5.65 -7.34
C ASN A 46 8.79 6.25 -6.75
N PRO A 47 8.80 6.56 -5.44
CA PRO A 47 9.94 7.24 -4.82
C PRO A 47 11.16 6.33 -4.62
N ALA A 48 10.98 5.01 -4.66
CA ALA A 48 12.03 4.02 -4.53
C ALA A 48 11.62 2.75 -5.29
N GLY A 49 12.56 2.06 -5.94
CA GLY A 49 12.28 0.94 -6.87
C GLY A 49 11.53 -0.28 -6.30
N GLY A 50 11.16 -0.28 -5.02
CA GLY A 50 10.30 -1.29 -4.38
C GLY A 50 8.99 -0.72 -3.82
N LEU A 51 8.57 0.49 -4.21
CA LEU A 51 7.38 1.15 -3.68
C LEU A 51 6.59 1.81 -4.79
N SER A 52 5.35 1.38 -4.98
CA SER A 52 4.39 2.05 -5.87
C SER A 52 3.26 2.65 -5.07
N ILE A 53 2.91 3.90 -5.38
CA ILE A 53 1.83 4.64 -4.75
C ILE A 53 0.92 5.20 -5.83
N TRP A 54 -0.38 4.98 -5.69
CA TRP A 54 -1.41 5.65 -6.48
C TRP A 54 -2.25 6.50 -5.55
N GLU A 55 -2.25 7.81 -5.76
CA GLU A 55 -3.05 8.77 -4.98
C GLU A 55 -4.25 9.24 -5.82
N ALA A 56 -5.45 9.07 -5.30
CA ALA A 56 -6.69 9.55 -5.89
C ALA A 56 -6.74 11.08 -5.85
N ARG A 57 -6.93 11.73 -7.00
CA ARG A 57 -7.00 13.20 -7.09
C ARG A 57 -8.21 13.81 -6.39
N THR A 58 -9.26 13.02 -6.22
CA THR A 58 -10.57 13.45 -5.69
C THR A 58 -10.52 13.73 -4.20
N ASP A 59 -9.90 12.85 -3.41
CA ASP A 59 -9.89 12.91 -1.96
C ASP A 59 -8.50 12.73 -1.31
N GLY A 60 -7.45 12.52 -2.11
CA GLY A 60 -6.09 12.28 -1.63
C GLY A 60 -5.89 10.93 -0.94
N SER A 61 -6.86 10.01 -1.07
CA SER A 61 -6.70 8.64 -0.62
C SER A 61 -5.71 7.90 -1.51
N ALA A 62 -4.97 6.93 -0.98
CA ALA A 62 -3.88 6.27 -1.68
C ALA A 62 -3.86 4.75 -1.52
N ILE A 63 -3.43 4.07 -2.58
CA ILE A 63 -3.05 2.66 -2.61
C ILE A 63 -1.53 2.60 -2.59
N LEU A 64 -0.96 1.79 -1.70
CA LEU A 64 0.47 1.62 -1.54
C LEU A 64 0.84 0.14 -1.66
N ILE A 65 1.80 -0.17 -2.51
CA ILE A 65 2.35 -1.52 -2.69
C ILE A 65 3.85 -1.50 -2.47
N GLU A 66 4.31 -2.31 -1.52
CA GLU A 66 5.73 -2.59 -1.34
C GLU A 66 6.09 -3.91 -2.01
N TYR A 67 7.22 -3.88 -2.73
CA TYR A 67 7.78 -5.01 -3.44
C TYR A 67 9.16 -5.38 -2.87
N ARG A 68 9.45 -6.68 -2.86
CA ARG A 68 10.78 -7.24 -2.67
C ARG A 68 10.97 -8.36 -3.68
N ASP A 69 12.03 -8.28 -4.48
CA ASP A 69 12.36 -9.26 -5.51
C ASP A 69 11.15 -9.58 -6.42
N ASP A 70 10.49 -8.52 -6.92
CA ASP A 70 9.28 -8.54 -7.76
C ASP A 70 8.02 -9.17 -7.11
N ARG A 71 8.06 -9.43 -5.80
CA ARG A 71 6.91 -9.94 -5.04
C ARG A 71 6.33 -8.86 -4.14
N ILE A 72 5.00 -8.82 -4.09
CA ILE A 72 4.28 -7.98 -3.12
C ILE A 72 4.59 -8.50 -1.71
N VAL A 73 5.07 -7.61 -0.84
CA VAL A 73 5.31 -7.90 0.58
C VAL A 73 4.41 -7.11 1.52
N ALA A 74 3.85 -5.99 1.04
CA ALA A 74 2.81 -5.25 1.73
C ALA A 74 1.88 -4.55 0.72
N LEU A 75 0.61 -4.47 1.07
CA LEU A 75 -0.41 -3.72 0.32
C LEU A 75 -1.27 -2.98 1.34
N GLN A 76 -1.39 -1.67 1.19
CA GLN A 76 -2.10 -0.81 2.12
C GLN A 76 -2.95 0.21 1.39
N THR A 77 -4.06 0.61 2.02
CA THR A 77 -4.82 1.78 1.60
C THR A 77 -5.14 2.64 2.80
N ASN A 78 -5.35 3.93 2.59
CA ASN A 78 -6.16 4.71 3.51
C ASN A 78 -7.64 4.70 3.07
N SER A 79 -8.53 5.15 3.95
CA SER A 79 -9.96 5.28 3.64
C SER A 79 -10.21 6.23 2.46
N GLY A 80 -11.30 6.02 1.73
CA GLY A 80 -11.71 6.89 0.63
C GLY A 80 -11.86 6.12 -0.68
N ASP A 81 -11.59 6.79 -1.79
CA ASP A 81 -11.61 6.21 -3.14
C ASP A 81 -10.60 5.08 -3.30
N ALA A 82 -9.38 5.19 -2.74
CA ALA A 82 -8.38 4.13 -2.73
C ALA A 82 -8.89 2.81 -2.15
N GLN A 83 -9.50 2.86 -0.97
CA GLN A 83 -10.05 1.65 -0.36
C GLN A 83 -11.22 1.09 -1.17
N ARG A 84 -12.12 1.93 -1.67
CA ARG A 84 -13.25 1.49 -2.50
C ARG A 84 -12.77 0.83 -3.80
N HIS A 85 -11.80 1.45 -4.46
CA HIS A 85 -11.19 0.97 -5.70
C HIS A 85 -10.48 -0.35 -5.48
N LEU A 86 -9.62 -0.43 -4.46
CA LEU A 86 -8.90 -1.67 -4.15
C LEU A 86 -9.88 -2.81 -3.85
N LEU A 87 -10.94 -2.57 -3.07
CA LEU A 87 -11.93 -3.60 -2.77
C LEU A 87 -12.62 -4.16 -4.04
N ALA A 88 -12.86 -3.32 -5.04
CA ALA A 88 -13.43 -3.75 -6.30
C ALA A 88 -12.43 -4.57 -7.14
N VAL A 89 -11.20 -4.06 -7.30
CA VAL A 89 -10.15 -4.67 -8.12
C VAL A 89 -9.64 -5.98 -7.50
N ALA A 90 -9.46 -5.99 -6.17
CA ALA A 90 -8.87 -7.10 -5.46
C ALA A 90 -9.88 -8.20 -5.06
N ALA A 91 -11.17 -8.04 -5.39
CA ALA A 91 -12.21 -9.01 -5.04
C ALA A 91 -11.90 -10.46 -5.47
N PRO A 92 -11.36 -10.73 -6.70
CA PRO A 92 -11.01 -12.08 -7.11
C PRO A 92 -9.89 -12.72 -6.27
N PHE A 93 -9.05 -11.90 -5.64
CA PHE A 93 -7.86 -12.33 -4.89
C PHE A 93 -8.16 -12.60 -3.41
N ARG A 94 -9.39 -12.31 -2.96
CA ARG A 94 -9.89 -12.58 -1.59
C ARG A 94 -8.99 -11.99 -0.50
N LEU A 95 -8.50 -10.77 -0.73
CA LEU A 95 -7.76 -10.04 0.29
C LEU A 95 -8.65 -9.75 1.51
N VAL A 96 -8.06 -9.80 2.69
CA VAL A 96 -8.71 -9.48 3.96
C VAL A 96 -7.99 -8.31 4.60
N ALA A 97 -8.72 -7.50 5.37
CA ALA A 97 -8.11 -6.45 6.16
C ALA A 97 -7.26 -7.08 7.29
N GLY A 98 -5.96 -6.83 7.26
CA GLY A 98 -5.02 -7.22 8.29
C GLY A 98 -5.21 -6.41 9.58
N ALA A 99 -4.86 -7.01 10.71
CA ALA A 99 -4.83 -6.30 11.99
C ALA A 99 -3.65 -5.33 12.01
N ARG A 100 -3.92 -4.07 11.64
CA ARG A 100 -3.13 -2.84 11.88
C ARG A 100 -1.61 -3.02 11.76
N ALA A 101 -1.04 -2.55 10.65
CA ALA A 101 0.35 -2.15 10.59
C ALA A 101 0.57 -0.94 11.52
N ASP A 102 0.80 -1.19 12.81
CA ASP A 102 1.48 -0.20 13.64
C ASP A 102 2.92 -0.12 13.12
N SER A 103 3.16 0.84 12.22
CA SER A 103 4.49 1.20 11.78
C SER A 103 5.30 1.62 13.02
N SER A 104 6.21 0.76 13.49
CA SER A 104 7.23 1.12 14.50
C SER A 104 8.32 0.05 14.60
N PRO A 105 9.59 0.43 14.88
CA PRO A 105 10.37 1.54 14.36
C PRO A 105 11.53 1.03 13.47
N ARG A 106 12.06 1.91 12.62
CA ARG A 106 13.32 1.69 11.91
C ARG A 106 14.43 1.56 12.95
N THR A 107 14.90 0.34 13.23
CA THR A 107 16.09 0.14 14.07
C THR A 107 17.27 0.73 13.32
N ALA A 108 17.67 1.95 13.69
CA ALA A 108 18.98 2.47 13.38
C ALA A 108 19.98 1.60 14.17
N THR A 109 20.53 0.58 13.52
CA THR A 109 21.71 -0.12 14.03
C THR A 109 22.86 0.86 13.89
N THR A 110 23.15 1.60 14.96
CA THR A 110 24.41 2.33 15.10
C THR A 110 25.53 1.30 15.15
N ASP A 111 26.22 1.13 14.03
CA ASP A 111 27.45 0.36 13.95
C ASP A 111 28.46 0.97 14.92
N THR A 112 28.80 0.21 15.96
CA THR A 112 29.86 0.57 16.90
C THR A 112 31.17 0.09 16.32
N GLN A 113 31.93 1.00 15.73
CA GLN A 113 33.27 0.71 15.24
C GLN A 113 34.24 0.61 16.44
N PRO A 114 34.99 -0.48 16.63
CA PRO A 114 36.06 -0.53 17.60
C PRO A 114 37.35 0.06 17.01
N THR A 115 38.07 0.85 17.82
CA THR A 115 39.50 1.16 17.66
C THR A 115 40.35 0.20 18.46
#